data_AF-A0A4Y2B309-F1
#
_entry.id   AF-A0A4Y2B309-F1
#
_cell.length_a   1.000
_cell.length_b   1.000
_cell.length_c   1.000
_cell.angle_alpha   90.00
_cell.angle_beta   90.00
_cell.angle_gamma   90.00
#
_symmetry.space_group_name_H-M   'P 1'
#
loop_
_entity.id
_entity.type
_entity.pdbx_description
1 polymer ?
#
loop_
_entity_poly.entity_id
_entity_poly.type
_entity_poly.pdbx_seq_one_letter_code
_entity_poly.pdbx_strand_id
1 'polypeptide(L)'
;MFEEWQTSWKNGDTSRKIYNIMPSVRLLPANWIREDVIFFSQHGPFSAYFKRFHLSDSDYCSCGGIGTALHCDTECILTVSWHMRKASAKFRTRMTEKSRQ
;
A
#
# COMPACT_ATOMS: atom_id res chain seq x y z
N MET A 1 -0.66 5.62 26.51
CA MET A 1 -0.45 6.16 25.15
C MET A 1 0.06 5.10 24.17
N PHE A 2 1.32 4.61 24.26
CA PHE A 2 1.86 3.66 23.29
C PHE A 2 1.17 2.28 23.33
N GLU A 3 0.96 1.72 24.53
CA GLU A 3 0.24 0.44 24.71
C GLU A 3 -1.23 0.50 24.26
N GLU A 4 -1.89 1.65 24.46
CA GLU A 4 -3.26 1.88 23.99
C GLU A 4 -3.29 1.89 22.45
N TRP A 5 -2.33 2.56 21.82
CA TRP A 5 -2.18 2.57 20.36
C TRP A 5 -1.91 1.17 19.80
N GLN A 6 -1.03 0.41 20.45
CA GLN A 6 -0.74 -0.96 20.05
C GLN A 6 -1.98 -1.86 20.17
N THR A 7 -2.78 -1.67 21.22
CA THR A 7 -4.05 -2.38 21.43
C THR A 7 -5.08 -2.02 20.36
N SER A 8 -5.23 -0.72 20.05
CA SER A 8 -6.09 -0.26 18.95
C SER A 8 -5.64 -0.81 17.60
N TRP A 9 -4.34 -0.86 17.32
CA TRP A 9 -3.81 -1.42 16.08
C TRP A 9 -4.08 -2.93 15.95
N LYS A 10 -3.97 -3.67 17.05
CA LYS A 10 -4.29 -5.10 17.08
C LYS A 10 -5.78 -5.36 16.85
N ASN A 11 -6.65 -4.55 17.45
CA ASN A 11 -8.10 -4.79 17.44
C ASN A 11 -8.84 -4.14 16.27
N GLY A 12 -8.29 -3.07 15.67
CA GLY A 12 -8.95 -2.31 14.60
C GLY A 12 -9.03 -3.04 13.26
N ASP A 13 -10.20 -3.07 12.63
CA ASP A 13 -10.48 -3.76 11.36
C ASP A 13 -9.94 -3.06 10.10
N THR A 14 -9.59 -1.79 10.21
CA THR A 14 -9.14 -0.96 9.10
C THR A 14 -7.65 -1.20 8.83
N SER A 15 -7.24 -1.12 7.55
CA SER A 15 -5.83 -1.24 7.15
C SER A 15 -5.14 -2.56 7.53
N ARG A 16 -5.89 -3.68 7.64
CA ARG A 16 -5.34 -5.01 7.98
C ARG A 16 -4.21 -5.50 7.07
N LYS A 17 -4.20 -5.08 5.80
CA LYS A 17 -3.08 -5.33 4.88
C LYS A 17 -1.76 -4.75 5.41
N ILE A 18 -1.80 -3.56 6.01
CA ILE A 18 -0.64 -2.91 6.63
C ILE A 18 -0.30 -3.59 7.94
N TYR A 19 -1.28 -3.97 8.76
CA TYR A 19 -1.06 -4.73 10.01
C TYR A 19 -0.29 -6.04 9.77
N ASN A 20 -0.63 -6.77 8.71
CA ASN A 20 0.06 -8.02 8.36
C ASN A 20 1.55 -7.82 8.00
N ILE A 21 1.95 -6.59 7.67
CA ILE A 21 3.33 -6.23 7.32
C ILE A 21 4.05 -5.62 8.51
N MET A 22 3.33 -4.78 9.27
CA MET A 22 3.84 -4.07 10.44
C MET A 22 2.84 -4.26 11.60
N PRO A 23 2.92 -5.39 12.33
CA PRO A 23 1.97 -5.70 13.40
C PRO A 23 2.23 -4.88 14.67
N SER A 24 3.41 -4.28 14.79
CA SER A 24 3.81 -3.42 15.89
C SER A 24 3.81 -1.94 15.51
N VAL A 25 3.23 -1.10 16.36
CA VAL A 25 3.37 0.35 16.29
C VAL A 25 4.80 0.69 16.68
N ARG A 26 5.42 1.66 15.99
CA ARG A 26 6.79 2.11 16.27
C ARG A 26 6.79 3.62 16.50
N LEU A 27 7.48 4.09 17.53
CA LEU A 27 7.65 5.53 17.82
C LEU A 27 8.67 6.19 16.91
N LEU A 28 9.63 5.40 16.41
CA LEU A 28 10.61 5.88 15.45
C LEU A 28 10.00 5.86 14.05
N PRO A 29 10.23 6.91 13.23
CA PRO A 29 9.83 6.90 11.83
C PRO A 29 10.48 5.71 11.14
N ALA A 30 9.66 4.81 10.60
CA ALA A 30 10.18 3.80 9.70
C ALA A 30 10.63 4.50 8.40
N ASN A 31 11.74 4.03 7.81
CA ASN A 31 12.29 4.52 6.54
C ASN A 31 11.39 4.16 5.34
N TRP A 32 10.13 4.56 5.40
CA TRP A 32 9.15 4.44 4.32
C TRP A 32 9.53 5.41 3.21
N ILE A 33 9.69 4.90 2.00
CA ILE A 33 9.79 5.76 0.82
C ILE A 33 8.38 6.12 0.35
N ARG A 34 8.25 7.23 -0.39
CA ARG A 34 6.96 7.77 -0.84
C ARG A 34 6.13 6.72 -1.58
N GLU A 35 6.80 5.90 -2.38
CA GLU A 35 6.21 4.85 -3.21
C GLU A 35 5.56 3.77 -2.34
N ASP A 36 6.20 3.36 -1.24
CA ASP A 36 5.64 2.37 -0.32
C ASP A 36 4.36 2.91 0.33
N VAL A 37 4.36 4.17 0.76
CA VAL A 37 3.19 4.80 1.41
C VAL A 37 2.00 4.86 0.44
N ILE A 38 2.23 5.32 -0.79
CA ILE A 38 1.23 5.39 -1.86
C ILE A 38 0.65 3.99 -2.14
N PHE A 39 1.52 2.98 -2.26
CA PHE A 39 1.12 1.60 -2.54
C PHE A 39 0.26 0.99 -1.43
N PHE A 40 0.70 1.06 -0.17
CA PHE A 40 0.03 0.39 0.95
C PHE A 40 -1.25 1.07 1.40
N SER A 41 -1.25 2.39 1.37
CA SER A 41 -2.47 3.16 1.62
C SER A 41 -3.47 3.01 0.47
N GLN A 42 -2.99 2.56 -0.70
CA GLN A 42 -3.75 2.53 -1.95
C GLN A 42 -4.23 3.95 -2.32
N HIS A 43 -3.58 5.00 -1.79
CA HIS A 43 -3.83 6.38 -2.17
C HIS A 43 -3.02 6.73 -3.41
N GLY A 44 -3.63 7.49 -4.32
CA GLY A 44 -2.95 7.97 -5.52
C GLY A 44 -3.88 8.03 -6.72
N PRO A 45 -3.31 8.15 -7.93
CA PRO A 45 -4.06 8.21 -9.18
C PRO A 45 -4.55 6.82 -9.61
N PHE A 46 -5.19 6.10 -8.70
CA PHE A 46 -5.69 4.74 -8.91
C PHE A 46 -7.22 4.82 -9.04
N SER A 47 -7.80 4.26 -10.10
CA SER A 47 -9.26 4.28 -10.28
C SER A 47 -10.02 3.67 -9.10
N ALA A 48 -9.48 2.59 -8.51
CA ALA A 48 -10.05 1.97 -7.32
C ALA A 48 -10.06 2.90 -6.10
N TYR A 49 -9.05 3.78 -5.99
CA TYR A 49 -9.01 4.82 -4.97
C TYR A 49 -10.11 5.86 -5.19
N PHE A 50 -10.26 6.36 -6.42
CA PHE A 50 -11.29 7.33 -6.74
C PHE A 50 -12.71 6.78 -6.51
N LYS A 51 -12.96 5.52 -6.87
CA LYS A 51 -14.26 4.88 -6.58
C LYS A 51 -14.53 4.75 -5.08
N ARG A 52 -13.53 4.38 -4.28
CA ARG A 52 -13.67 4.26 -2.82
C ARG A 52 -14.09 5.57 -2.15
N PHE A 53 -13.66 6.70 -2.68
CA PHE A 53 -14.00 8.03 -2.16
C PHE A 53 -15.12 8.72 -2.95
N HIS A 54 -15.86 7.98 -3.78
CA HIS A 54 -16.96 8.51 -4.60
C HIS A 54 -16.55 9.68 -5.50
N LEU A 55 -15.28 9.72 -5.92
CA LEU A 55 -14.74 10.69 -6.88
C LEU A 55 -14.85 10.19 -8.33
N SER A 56 -15.14 8.90 -8.51
CA SER A 56 -15.41 8.28 -9.80
C SER A 56 -16.41 7.14 -9.62
N ASP A 57 -17.18 6.86 -10.67
CA ASP A 57 -18.15 5.76 -10.69
C ASP A 57 -17.49 4.39 -11.00
N SER A 58 -16.24 4.40 -11.46
CA SER A 58 -15.56 3.22 -11.98
C SER A 58 -14.21 2.98 -11.30
N ASP A 59 -13.94 1.72 -10.98
CA ASP A 59 -12.64 1.23 -10.50
C ASP A 59 -11.77 0.72 -11.64
N TYR A 60 -12.24 0.80 -12.89
CA TYR A 60 -11.46 0.38 -14.04
C TYR A 60 -10.37 1.40 -14.39
N CYS A 61 -9.16 0.90 -14.62
CA CYS A 61 -8.09 1.63 -15.28
C CYS A 61 -8.44 1.82 -16.76
N SER A 62 -7.90 2.87 -17.38
CA SER A 62 -8.07 3.14 -18.81
C SER A 62 -7.59 2.00 -19.72
N CYS A 63 -6.75 1.08 -19.22
CA CYS A 63 -6.34 -0.12 -19.96
C CYS A 63 -7.32 -1.30 -19.82
N GLY A 64 -8.44 -1.14 -19.11
CA GLY A 64 -9.47 -2.16 -18.94
C GLY A 64 -9.30 -3.09 -17.73
N GLY A 65 -8.19 -3.00 -16.99
CA GLY A 65 -7.98 -3.74 -15.73
C GLY A 65 -8.59 -3.01 -14.53
N ILE A 66 -8.60 -3.64 -13.35
CA ILE A 66 -9.00 -2.96 -12.10
C ILE A 66 -7.85 -2.03 -11.69
N GLY A 67 -8.10 -0.73 -11.62
CA GLY A 67 -7.14 0.33 -11.31
C GLY A 67 -6.71 0.35 -9.85
N THR A 68 -6.19 -0.75 -9.33
CA THR A 68 -5.52 -0.83 -8.04
C THR A 68 -4.06 -0.38 -8.15
N ALA A 69 -3.44 -0.03 -7.02
CA ALA A 69 -2.00 0.27 -6.96
C ALA A 69 -1.15 -0.88 -7.53
N LEU A 70 -1.47 -2.14 -7.17
CA LEU A 70 -0.77 -3.32 -7.70
C LEU A 70 -0.87 -3.41 -9.22
N HIS A 71 -2.06 -3.26 -9.76
CA HIS A 71 -2.27 -3.28 -11.21
C HIS A 71 -1.44 -2.21 -11.92
N CYS A 72 -1.50 -0.96 -11.44
CA CYS A 72 -0.72 0.15 -12.00
C CYS A 72 0.80 -0.05 -11.87
N ASP A 73 1.28 -0.73 -10.82
CA ASP A 73 2.71 -0.89 -10.58
C ASP A 73 3.33 -2.09 -11.29
N THR A 74 2.55 -3.11 -11.66
CA THR A 74 3.10 -4.36 -12.21
C THR A 74 2.46 -4.85 -13.51
N GLU A 75 1.23 -4.47 -13.83
CA GLU A 75 0.44 -5.11 -14.89
C GLU A 75 -0.04 -4.15 -15.98
N CYS A 76 -0.26 -2.88 -15.65
CA CYS A 76 -0.88 -1.93 -16.56
C CYS A 76 0.08 -1.52 -17.68
N ILE A 77 -0.32 -1.80 -18.93
CA ILE A 77 0.49 -1.48 -20.11
C ILE A 77 0.78 0.02 -20.26
N LEU A 78 -0.11 0.87 -19.73
CA LEU A 78 0.02 2.33 -19.81
C LEU A 78 1.04 2.89 -18.81
N THR A 79 1.37 2.15 -17.76
CA THR A 79 2.30 2.57 -16.70
C THR A 79 3.59 1.76 -16.70
N VAL A 80 3.89 1.04 -17.78
CA VAL A 80 5.09 0.17 -17.89
C VAL A 80 6.40 0.91 -17.61
N SER A 81 6.51 2.20 -17.98
CA SER A 81 7.68 3.03 -17.68
C SER A 81 7.83 3.37 -16.20
N TRP A 82 6.74 3.31 -15.45
CA TRP A 82 6.64 3.58 -14.01
C TRP A 82 6.56 2.30 -13.17
N HIS A 83 6.49 1.13 -13.80
CA HIS A 83 6.51 -0.14 -13.10
C HIS A 83 7.73 -0.20 -12.19
N MET A 84 7.47 -0.47 -10.92
CA MET A 84 8.46 -0.50 -9.85
C MET A 84 9.38 -1.72 -9.98
N ARG A 85 10.18 -1.82 -11.06
CA ARG A 85 11.10 -2.94 -11.36
C ARG A 85 12.11 -3.22 -10.24
N LYS A 86 12.46 -2.19 -9.46
CA LYS A 86 13.48 -2.26 -8.40
C LYS A 86 12.90 -2.29 -6.99
N ALA A 87 11.66 -1.84 -6.80
CA ALA A 87 11.03 -1.87 -5.50
C ALA A 87 10.67 -3.31 -5.15
N SER A 88 9.99 -4.10 -5.99
CA SER A 88 9.43 -5.42 -5.61
C SER A 88 10.41 -6.44 -4.97
N ALA A 89 11.70 -6.42 -5.36
CA ALA A 89 12.73 -7.28 -4.78
C ALA A 89 13.24 -6.75 -3.42
N LYS A 90 13.61 -5.45 -3.34
CA LYS A 90 14.00 -4.76 -2.10
C LYS A 90 12.83 -4.58 -1.12
N PHE A 91 11.61 -4.53 -1.64
CA PHE A 91 10.33 -4.39 -0.96
C PHE A 91 9.95 -5.71 -0.31
N ARG A 92 10.04 -6.85 -1.03
CA ARG A 92 9.89 -8.18 -0.43
C ARG A 92 10.90 -8.44 0.67
N THR A 93 12.18 -8.07 0.47
CA THR A 93 13.22 -8.21 1.51
C THR A 93 13.02 -7.25 2.69
N ARG A 94 12.68 -5.98 2.46
CA ARG A 94 12.33 -5.04 3.55
C ARG A 94 11.09 -5.49 4.31
N MET A 95 10.09 -6.07 3.64
CA MET A 95 8.90 -6.59 4.29
C MET A 95 9.22 -7.81 5.16
N THR A 96 10.12 -8.70 4.73
CA THR A 96 10.57 -9.83 5.55
C THR A 96 11.56 -9.45 6.66
N GLU A 97 12.32 -8.36 6.52
CA GLU A 97 13.16 -7.80 7.58
C GLU A 97 12.33 -7.03 8.61
N LYS A 98 11.38 -6.20 8.18
CA LYS A 98 10.51 -5.42 9.08
C LYS A 98 9.53 -6.29 9.86
N SER A 99 9.14 -7.45 9.32
CA SER A 99 8.30 -8.42 10.04
C SER A 99 9.08 -9.30 11.02
N ARG A 100 10.42 -9.30 10.98
CA ARG A 100 11.31 -10.08 11.88
C ARG A 100 11.90 -9.28 13.05
N GLN A 101 11.63 -7.97 13.14
CA GLN A 101 12.04 -7.08 14.24
C GLN A 101 10.81 -6.49 14.93
#